data_AF-W8YD92-F1
#
_entry.id   AF-W8YD92-F1
#
_cell.length_a   1.000
_cell.length_b   1.000
_cell.length_c   1.000
_cell.angle_alpha   90.00
_cell.angle_beta   90.00
_cell.angle_gamma   90.00
#
_symmetry.space_group_name_H-M   'P 1'
#
loop_
_entity.id
_entity.type
_entity.pdbx_description
1 polymer ?
#
loop_
_entity_poly.entity_id
_entity_poly.type
_entity_poly.pdbx_seq_one_letter_code
_entity_poly.pdbx_strand_id
1 'polypeptide(L)' 'MKIGYVRVSTVDQNLDLQIDALKVYRCDEIFEDKLSGIAGKVLALKKLFNA' A
#
# COMPACT_ATOMS: atom_id res chain seq x y z
N MET A 1 -6.40 5.28 -15.30
CA MET A 1 -5.39 5.39 -14.22
C MET A 1 -5.69 4.30 -13.21
N LYS A 2 -4.83 3.30 -13.10
CA LYS A 2 -4.96 2.19 -12.14
C LYS A 2 -4.05 2.46 -10.97
N ILE A 3 -4.62 2.57 -9.78
CA ILE A 3 -3.83 2.80 -8.57
C ILE A 3 -3.86 1.54 -7.73
N GLY A 4 -2.67 1.02 -7.43
CA GLY A 4 -2.48 -0.09 -6.51
C GLY A 4 -2.27 0.39 -5.08
N TYR A 5 -2.83 -0.33 -4.12
CA TYR A 5 -2.61 -0.07 -2.70
C TYR A 5 -2.27 -1.38 -1.98
N VAL A 6 -1.18 -1.36 -1.21
CA VAL A 6 -0.72 -2.50 -0.40
C VAL A 6 -0.60 -2.09 1.06
N ARG A 7 -0.96 -3.00 1.97
CA ARG A 7 -0.92 -2.75 3.40
C ARG A 7 -0.46 -3.97 4.18
N VAL A 8 0.36 -3.73 5.19
CA VAL A 8 0.73 -4.73 6.22
C VAL A 8 0.45 -4.22 7.63
N SER A 9 0.15 -5.15 8.54
CA SER A 9 -0.22 -4.87 9.93
C SER A 9 0.96 -4.94 10.90
N THR A 10 2.14 -5.30 10.41
CA THR A 10 3.40 -5.31 11.15
C THR A 10 4.56 -4.96 10.21
N VAL A 11 5.61 -4.34 10.76
CA VAL A 11 6.80 -3.91 9.97
C VAL A 11 7.57 -5.10 9.38
N ASP A 12 7.51 -6.24 10.05
CA ASP A 12 8.19 -7.48 9.66
C ASP A 12 7.45 -8.28 8.59
N GLN A 13 6.26 -7.86 8.18
CA GLN A 13 5.54 -8.49 7.08
C GLN A 13 6.06 -7.97 5.73
N ASN A 14 6.41 -8.90 4.84
CA ASN A 14 6.90 -8.58 3.51
C ASN A 14 5.74 -8.16 2.57
N LEU A 15 5.92 -7.05 1.85
CA LEU A 15 4.98 -6.51 0.86
C LEU A 15 5.23 -7.01 -0.57
N ASP A 16 6.36 -7.67 -0.82
CA ASP A 16 6.84 -8.02 -2.17
C ASP A 16 5.79 -8.77 -3.00
N LEU A 17 5.10 -9.74 -2.42
CA LEU A 17 4.06 -10.51 -3.11
C LEU A 17 2.86 -9.66 -3.54
N GLN A 18 2.45 -8.70 -2.71
CA GLN A 18 1.34 -7.80 -3.04
C GLN A 18 1.76 -6.80 -4.12
N ILE A 19 2.99 -6.29 -4.04
CA ILE A 19 3.56 -5.37 -5.02
C ILE A 19 3.69 -6.06 -6.39
N ASP A 20 4.16 -7.31 -6.41
CA ASP A 20 4.31 -8.06 -7.65
C ASP A 20 2.96 -8.38 -8.30
N ALA A 21 1.92 -8.68 -7.50
CA ALA A 21 0.56 -8.78 -8.02
C ALA A 21 0.11 -7.47 -8.68
N LEU A 22 0.32 -6.32 -8.03
CA LEU A 22 -0.07 -5.01 -8.60
C LEU A 22 0.72 -4.64 -9.86
N LYS A 23 2.01 -5.02 -9.93
CA LYS A 23 2.81 -4.88 -11.15
C LYS A 23 2.24 -5.71 -12.30
N VAL A 24 1.80 -6.95 -12.03
CA VAL A 24 1.13 -7.81 -13.02
C VAL A 24 -0.17 -7.16 -13.53
N TYR A 25 -0.92 -6.52 -12.63
CA TYR A 25 -2.12 -5.76 -12.99
C TYR A 25 -1.85 -4.45 -13.75
N ARG A 26 -0.58 -4.06 -13.90
CA ARG A 26 -0.09 -2.82 -14.54
C ARG A 26 -0.72 -1.58 -13.90
N CYS A 27 -0.62 -1.47 -12.58
CA CYS A 27 -0.95 -0.23 -11.87
C CYS A 27 0.07 0.87 -12.20
N ASP A 28 -0.42 2.08 -12.47
CA ASP A 28 0.38 3.27 -12.81
C ASP A 28 1.09 3.82 -11.56
N GLU A 29 0.42 3.77 -10.42
CA GLU A 29 0.95 4.19 -9.12
C GLU A 29 0.67 3.11 -8.07
N ILE A 30 1.62 2.86 -7.18
CA ILE A 30 1.49 1.89 -6.08
C ILE A 30 1.77 2.62 -4.77
N PHE A 31 0.80 2.55 -3.86
CA PHE A 31 0.88 3.13 -2.52
C PHE A 31 1.04 2.03 -1.48
N GLU A 32 1.99 2.21 -0.57
CA GLU A 32 2.25 1.26 0.51
C GLU A 32 1.92 1.85 1.88
N ASP A 33 1.41 1.00 2.77
CA ASP A 33 1.03 1.39 4.12
C ASP A 33 1.48 0.34 5.13
N LYS A 34 2.40 0.73 6.01
CA LYS A 34 2.93 -0.14 7.07
C LYS A 34 2.37 0.32 8.40
N LEU A 35 1.46 -0.48 8.97
CA LEU A 35 0.94 -0.24 10.30
C LEU A 35 1.77 -1.04 11.30
N SER A 36 2.25 -0.40 12.35
CA SER A 36 2.82 -1.07 13.52
C SER A 36 2.05 -0.60 14.75
N GLY A 37 1.08 -1.39 15.21
CA GLY A 37 0.24 -1.05 16.37
C GLY A 37 -0.95 -0.11 16.08
N ILE A 38 -1.65 0.29 17.16
CA ILE A 38 -2.97 0.97 17.18
C ILE A 38 -2.98 2.30 16.38
N ALA A 39 -1.83 2.90 16.14
CA ALA A 39 -1.68 4.18 15.45
C ALA A 39 -0.84 4.08 14.16
N GLY A 40 -0.90 2.93 13.48
CA GLY A 40 -0.26 2.79 12.18
C GLY A 40 -0.72 3.88 11.21
N LYS A 41 0.24 4.55 10.59
CA LYS A 41 0.06 5.82 9.90
C LYS A 41 -0.59 5.61 8.52
N VAL A 42 -1.92 5.55 8.48
CA VAL A 42 -2.76 5.53 7.26
C VAL A 42 -2.66 6.84 6.48
N LEU A 43 -1.47 7.14 5.96
CA LEU A 43 -1.19 8.39 5.24
C LEU A 43 -1.27 8.17 3.72
N ALA A 44 -0.85 7.01 3.25
CA ALA A 44 -0.81 6.71 1.82
C ALA A 44 -2.22 6.65 1.21
N LEU A 45 -3.15 5.96 1.88
CA LEU A 45 -4.55 5.91 1.44
C LEU A 45 -5.26 7.26 1.55
N LYS A 46 -4.95 8.07 2.58
CA LYS A 46 -5.53 9.41 2.71
C LYS A 46 -5.07 10.36 1.61
N LYS A 47 -3.84 10.21 1.11
CA LYS A 47 -3.35 10.98 -0.04
C LYS A 47 -4.08 10.59 -1.32
N LEU A 48 -4.46 9.32 -1.47
CA LEU A 48 -5.21 8.81 -2.61
C LEU A 48 -6.63 9.39 -2.73
N PHE A 49 -7.33 9.55 -1.61
CA PHE A 49 -8.71 10.06 -1.61
C PHE A 49 -8.82 11.59 -1.64
N ASN A 50 -7.72 12.32 -1.42
CA ASN A 50 -7.69 13.79 -1.41
C ASN A 50 -6.98 14.38 -2.64
N ALA A 51 -6.67 13.57 -3.66
CA ALA A 51 -6.05 13.99 -4.92
C ALA A 51 -7.09 14.17 -6.02
#